data_AF-A0A6L6LXB4-F1
#
_entry.id   AF-A0A6L6LXB4-F1
#
_cell.length_a   1.000
_cell.length_b   1.000
_cell.length_c   1.000
_cell.angle_alpha   90.00
_cell.angle_beta   90.00
_cell.angle_gamma   90.00
#
_symmetry.space_group_name_H-M   'P 1'
#
loop_
_entity.id
_entity.type
_entity.pdbx_description
1 polymer ?
#
loop_
_entity_poly.entity_id
_entity_poly.type
_entity_poly.pdbx_seq_one_letter_code
_entity_poly.pdbx_strand_id
1 'polypeptide(L)' 'MGDVLQIRDGYRLQQWTQIIQQCKSSGLTNKAFCAQNGISEKTYYYWLKKMRTAVAEKEGPHIISLQDIVVAVVN' A
#
# COMPACT_ATOMS: atom_id res chain seq x y z
N MET A 1 -19.61 -11.42 -16.83
CA MET A 1 -19.60 -10.05 -16.25
C MET A 1 -18.64 -9.90 -15.06
N GLY A 2 -18.30 -10.96 -14.32
CA GLY A 2 -17.32 -10.89 -13.22
C GLY A 2 -15.88 -10.55 -13.64
N ASP A 3 -15.43 -11.07 -14.77
CA ASP A 3 -14.03 -10.92 -15.23
C ASP A 3 -13.63 -9.47 -15.54
N VAL A 4 -14.54 -8.66 -16.09
CA VAL A 4 -14.29 -7.25 -16.41
C VAL A 4 -14.07 -6.43 -15.14
N LEU A 5 -14.78 -6.76 -14.06
CA LEU A 5 -14.63 -6.08 -12.78
C LEU A 5 -13.28 -6.42 -12.13
N GLN A 6 -12.85 -7.68 -12.20
CA GLN A 6 -11.55 -8.11 -11.69
C GLN A 6 -10.38 -7.45 -12.44
N ILE A 7 -10.45 -7.35 -13.77
CA ILE A 7 -9.42 -6.67 -14.57
C ILE A 7 -9.32 -5.20 -14.19
N ARG A 8 -10.47 -4.51 -14.07
CA ARG A 8 -10.51 -3.09 -13.69
C ARG A 8 -9.91 -2.86 -12.31
N ASP A 9 -10.23 -3.72 -11.35
CA ASP A 9 -9.77 -3.55 -9.98
C ASP A 9 -8.26 -3.84 -9.87
N GLY A 10 -7.75 -4.83 -10.62
CA GLY A 10 -6.32 -5.07 -10.77
C GLY A 10 -5.56 -3.88 -11.38
N TYR A 11 -6.12 -3.28 -12.45
CA TYR A 11 -5.52 -2.10 -13.07
C TYR A 11 -5.44 -0.91 -12.12
N ARG A 12 -6.52 -0.65 -11.36
CA ARG A 12 -6.54 0.41 -10.33
C ARG A 12 -5.51 0.16 -9.25
N LEU A 13 -5.38 -1.08 -8.77
CA LEU A 13 -4.40 -1.44 -7.76
C LEU A 13 -2.97 -1.18 -8.25
N GLN A 14 -2.67 -1.53 -9.50
CA GLN A 14 -1.39 -1.25 -10.12
C GLN A 14 -1.10 0.26 -10.19
N GLN A 15 -2.06 1.07 -10.66
CA GLN A 15 -1.89 2.52 -10.73
C GLN A 15 -1.66 3.14 -9.35
N TRP A 16 -2.46 2.74 -8.34
CA TRP A 16 -2.29 3.23 -6.98
C TRP A 16 -0.92 2.86 -6.42
N THR A 17 -0.47 1.63 -6.66
CA THR A 17 0.86 1.17 -6.24
C THR A 17 1.97 2.05 -6.79
N GLN A 18 1.90 2.38 -8.09
CA GLN A 18 2.89 3.26 -8.73
C GLN A 18 2.92 4.64 -8.07
N ILE A 19 1.76 5.26 -7.82
CA ILE A 19 1.66 6.57 -7.16
C ILE A 19 2.25 6.53 -5.75
N ILE A 20 1.91 5.51 -4.95
CA ILE A 20 2.46 5.36 -3.58
C ILE A 20 3.98 5.18 -3.63
N GLN A 21 4.49 4.41 -4.60
CA GLN A 21 5.92 4.19 -4.73
C GLN A 21 6.68 5.45 -5.17
N GLN A 22 6.10 6.24 -6.08
CA GLN A 22 6.61 7.56 -6.44
C GLN A 22 6.64 8.51 -5.23
N CYS A 23 5.58 8.51 -4.41
CA CYS A 23 5.56 9.29 -3.18
C CYS A 23 6.71 8.88 -2.24
N LYS A 24 6.92 7.58 -2.03
CA LYS A 24 8.03 7.09 -1.19
C LYS A 24 9.39 7.45 -1.75
N SER A 25 9.61 7.30 -3.07
CA SER A 25 10.89 7.63 -3.70
C SER A 25 11.15 9.13 -3.77
N SER A 26 10.11 9.97 -3.71
CA SER A 26 10.26 11.43 -3.74
C SER A 26 10.90 12.02 -2.48
N GLY A 27 10.90 11.29 -1.37
CA GLY A 27 11.34 11.80 -0.06
C GLY A 27 10.41 12.88 0.54
N LEU A 28 9.31 13.22 -0.16
CA LEU A 28 8.33 14.18 0.33
C LEU A 28 7.40 13.55 1.36
N THR A 29 6.80 14.39 2.21
CA THR A 29 5.65 13.97 2.99
C THR A 29 4.46 13.68 2.06
N ASN A 30 3.58 12.76 2.46
CA ASN A 30 2.37 12.43 1.68
C ASN A 30 1.58 13.69 1.30
N LYS A 31 1.45 14.65 2.22
CA LYS A 31 0.74 15.91 1.99
C LYS A 31 1.40 16.76 0.90
N ALA A 32 2.72 16.93 0.95
CA ALA A 32 3.46 17.69 -0.05
C ALA A 32 3.39 17.02 -1.43
N PHE A 33 3.55 15.70 -1.48
CA PHE A 33 3.40 14.93 -2.72
C PHE A 33 1.99 15.07 -3.30
N CYS A 34 0.96 14.92 -2.47
CA CYS A 34 -0.44 15.09 -2.88
C CYS A 34 -0.70 16.48 -3.48
N ALA A 35 -0.23 17.53 -2.81
CA ALA A 35 -0.37 18.90 -3.30
C ALA A 35 0.34 19.13 -4.65
N GLN A 36 1.57 18.62 -4.82
CA GLN A 36 2.33 18.78 -6.07
C GLN A 36 1.72 18.01 -7.24
N ASN A 37 1.09 16.86 -6.98
CA ASN A 37 0.55 15.98 -8.03
C ASN A 37 -0.96 16.16 -8.25
N GLY A 38 -1.59 17.16 -7.61
CA GLY A 38 -3.03 17.42 -7.74
C GLY A 38 -3.91 16.29 -7.18
N ILE A 39 -3.39 15.52 -6.21
CA ILE A 39 -4.10 14.42 -5.58
C ILE A 39 -4.68 14.90 -4.26
N SER A 40 -5.96 14.63 -3.99
CA SER A 40 -6.52 14.90 -2.67
C SER A 40 -5.92 13.92 -1.64
N GLU A 41 -5.55 14.42 -0.45
CA GLU A 41 -5.03 13.57 0.63
C GLU A 41 -6.01 12.43 0.98
N LYS A 42 -7.32 12.71 0.96
CA LYS A 42 -8.37 11.70 1.21
C LYS A 42 -8.31 10.56 0.19
N THR A 43 -8.16 10.90 -1.09
CA THR A 43 -8.03 9.91 -2.18
C THR A 43 -6.78 9.07 -2.00
N TYR A 44 -5.66 9.72 -1.68
CA TYR A 44 -4.39 9.04 -1.43
C TYR A 44 -4.49 8.03 -0.28
N TYR A 45 -5.02 8.45 0.88
CA TYR A 45 -5.19 7.56 2.02
C TYR A 45 -6.23 6.46 1.78
N TYR A 46 -7.26 6.73 0.98
CA TYR A 46 -8.19 5.70 0.53
C TYR A 46 -7.50 4.60 -0.27
N TRP A 47 -6.65 4.98 -1.24
CA TRP A 47 -5.85 4.02 -2.03
C TRP A 47 -4.88 3.24 -1.16
N LEU A 48 -4.17 3.93 -0.26
CA LEU A 48 -3.24 3.29 0.67
C LEU A 48 -3.93 2.27 1.57
N LYS A 49 -5.13 2.59 2.08
CA LYS A 49 -5.95 1.66 2.87
C LYS A 49 -6.35 0.45 2.02
N LYS A 50 -6.84 0.65 0.81
CA LYS A 50 -7.24 -0.44 -0.09
C LYS A 50 -6.09 -1.37 -0.41
N MET A 51 -4.90 -0.84 -0.66
CA MET A 51 -3.70 -1.64 -0.88
C MET A 51 -3.34 -2.49 0.35
N ARG A 52 -3.33 -1.88 1.55
CA ARG A 52 -3.01 -2.61 2.80
C ARG A 52 -4.01 -3.74 3.06
N THR A 53 -5.30 -3.50 2.83
CA THR A 53 -6.34 -4.53 2.98
C THR A 53 -6.15 -5.65 1.96
N ALA A 54 -5.87 -5.34 0.68
CA ALA A 54 -5.63 -6.35 -0.33
C ALA A 54 -4.41 -7.25 -0.03
N VAL A 55 -3.35 -6.68 0.57
CA VAL A 55 -2.19 -7.47 1.03
C VAL A 55 -2.58 -8.33 2.23
N ALA A 56 -3.26 -7.77 3.23
CA ALA A 56 -3.67 -8.51 4.43
C ALA A 56 -4.62 -9.68 4.12
N GLU A 57 -5.54 -9.51 3.16
CA GLU A 57 -6.44 -10.57 2.70
C GLU A 57 -5.70 -11.68 1.95
N LYS A 58 -4.63 -11.35 1.23
CA LYS A 58 -3.85 -12.32 0.43
C LYS A 58 -2.82 -13.09 1.25
N GLU A 59 -2.09 -12.40 2.12
CA GLU A 59 -0.98 -12.97 2.89
C GLU A 59 -1.47 -13.64 4.20
N GLY A 60 -2.69 -13.34 4.64
CA GLY A 60 -3.17 -13.72 5.97
C GLY A 60 -2.36 -13.02 7.08
N PRO A 61 -2.76 -13.19 8.36
CA PRO A 61 -1.95 -12.68 9.46
C PRO A 61 -0.61 -13.43 9.51
N HIS A 62 0.48 -12.72 9.23
CA HIS A 62 1.83 -13.26 9.46
C HIS A 62 2.12 -13.20 10.96
N ILE A 63 1.83 -14.29 11.67
CA ILE A 63 2.11 -14.44 13.10
C ILE A 63 3.60 -14.68 13.25
N ILE A 64 4.34 -13.66 13.71
CA ILE A 64 5.77 -13.80 14.04
C ILE A 64 5.83 -14.46 15.42
N SER A 65 6.57 -15.55 15.56
CA SER A 65 6.76 -16.21 16.85
C SER A 65 7.66 -15.36 17.74
N LEU A 66 7.33 -15.24 19.03
CA LEU A 66 8.13 -14.48 20.00
C LEU A 66 9.58 -14.98 20.08
N GLN A 67 9.82 -16.24 19.73
CA GLN A 67 11.17 -16.83 19.69
C GLN A 67 12.06 -16.20 18.59
N ASP A 68 11.47 -15.67 17.52
CA ASP A 68 12.21 -15.10 16.38
C ASP A 68 12.71 -13.68 16.68
N ILE A 69 12.10 -12.99 17.64
CA ILE A 69 12.48 -11.64 18.08
C ILE A 69 13.75 -11.69 18.96
N VAL A 70 13.90 -12.74 19.77
CA VAL A 70 15.05 -12.88 20.69
C VAL A 70 16.36 -13.03 19.91
N VAL A 71 16.35 -13.69 18.76
CA VAL A 71 17.54 -13.87 17.92
C VAL A 71 18.02 -12.54 17.29
N ALA A 72 17.10 -11.62 16.99
CA ALA A 72 17.43 -10.34 16.36
C ALA A 72 17.97 -9.28 17.32
N VAL A 73 17.74 -9.42 18.62
CA VAL A 73 18.20 -8.47 19.65
C VAL A 73 19.50 -8.93 20.34
N VAL A 74 19.87 -10.20 20.16
CA VAL A 74 21.06 -10.81 20.79
C VAL A 74 22.28 -10.84 19.85
N ASN A 75 22.19 -10.30 18.63
CA ASN A 75 23.30 -10.17 17.67
C ASN A 75 23.64 -8.72 17.36
#